data_AF-A0A117LUE5-F1
#
_entry.id   AF-A0A117LUE5-F1
#
_cell.length_a   1.000
_cell.length_b   1.000
_cell.length_c   1.000
_cell.angle_alpha   90.00
_cell.angle_beta   90.00
_cell.angle_gamma   90.00
#
_symmetry.space_group_name_H-M   'P 1'
#
loop_
_entity.id
_entity.type
_entity.pdbx_description
1 polymer ?
#
loop_
_entity_poly.entity_id
_entity_poly.type
_entity_poly.pdbx_seq_one_letter_code
_entity_poly.pdbx_strand_id
1 'polypeptide(L)'
;YTTEAFEFDYSDDGYLEEHISIGARLIDLEISSIEGFPEETRRKLIHIVLSHHGEVQFGSPVTPKTRESIIIWLCDNLDSRLDNFETHALMTSNESKWTDFSKMFQSRLYLGERKKCD
;
A
#
# COMPACT_ATOMS: atom_id res chain seq x y z
N TYR A 1 -21.63 3.98 -5.40
CA TYR A 1 -20.21 3.62 -5.46
C TYR A 1 -20.12 2.13 -5.18
N THR A 2 -19.68 1.33 -6.13
CA THR A 2 -19.47 -0.11 -5.94
C THR A 2 -18.16 -0.30 -5.18
N THR A 3 -18.17 -1.17 -4.17
CA THR A 3 -17.02 -1.59 -3.36
C THR A 3 -16.43 -2.87 -3.93
N GLU A 4 -16.44 -3.03 -5.25
CA GLU A 4 -15.74 -4.14 -5.88
C GLU A 4 -14.26 -3.87 -5.67
N ALA A 5 -13.68 -4.63 -4.74
CA ALA A 5 -12.25 -4.65 -4.53
C ALA A 5 -11.61 -4.85 -5.90
N PHE A 6 -10.68 -3.97 -6.29
CA PHE A 6 -9.85 -4.18 -7.45
C PHE A 6 -8.98 -5.42 -7.18
N GLU A 7 -9.54 -6.59 -7.43
CA GLU A 7 -8.77 -7.82 -7.53
C GLU A 7 -8.02 -7.71 -8.86
N PHE A 8 -6.76 -7.30 -8.77
CA PHE A 8 -5.85 -7.37 -9.89
C PHE A 8 -5.54 -8.85 -10.11
N ASP A 9 -6.13 -9.44 -11.15
CA ASP A 9 -5.71 -10.76 -11.59
C ASP A 9 -4.27 -10.67 -12.09
N TYR A 10 -3.40 -11.56 -11.61
CA TYR A 10 -1.97 -11.48 -11.91
C TYR A 10 -1.70 -12.02 -13.32
N SER A 11 -1.18 -11.19 -14.21
CA SER A 11 -0.62 -11.61 -15.48
C SER A 11 0.74 -12.31 -15.28
N ASP A 12 1.22 -13.01 -16.31
CA ASP A 12 2.59 -13.56 -16.33
C ASP A 12 3.62 -12.47 -15.99
N ASP A 13 3.48 -11.27 -16.57
CA ASP A 13 4.34 -10.12 -16.26
C ASP A 13 4.21 -9.69 -14.80
N GLY A 14 2.99 -9.70 -14.23
CA GLY A 14 2.75 -9.37 -12.82
C GLY A 14 3.49 -10.31 -11.87
N TYR A 15 3.52 -11.61 -12.17
CA TYR A 15 4.28 -12.60 -11.41
C TYR A 15 5.80 -12.49 -11.60
N LEU A 16 6.26 -12.09 -12.79
CA LEU A 16 7.68 -12.07 -13.12
C LEU A 16 8.39 -10.77 -12.72
N GLU A 17 7.69 -9.64 -12.82
CA GLU A 17 8.29 -8.31 -12.66
C GLU A 17 7.86 -7.56 -11.40
N GLU A 18 6.76 -7.98 -10.77
CA GLU A 18 6.12 -7.34 -9.62
C GLU A 18 5.59 -5.92 -9.90
N HIS A 19 4.61 -5.47 -9.10
CA HIS A 19 3.86 -4.24 -9.38
C HIS A 19 4.71 -2.97 -9.33
N ILE A 20 5.76 -2.94 -8.49
CA ILE A 20 6.60 -1.75 -8.33
C ILE A 20 7.40 -1.47 -9.62
N SER A 21 8.00 -2.51 -10.20
CA SER A 21 8.79 -2.40 -11.43
C SER A 21 7.91 -2.02 -12.62
N ILE A 22 6.74 -2.67 -12.72
CA ILE A 22 5.74 -2.37 -13.75
C ILE A 22 5.25 -0.93 -13.61
N GLY A 23 4.88 -0.50 -12.40
CA GLY A 23 4.40 0.85 -12.12
C GLY A 23 5.43 1.94 -12.47
N ALA A 24 6.69 1.72 -12.10
CA ALA A 24 7.78 2.64 -12.46
C ALA A 24 7.96 2.74 -13.99
N ARG A 25 7.93 1.61 -14.70
CA ARG A 25 8.02 1.59 -16.17
C ARG A 25 6.84 2.29 -16.84
N LEU A 26 5.61 2.02 -16.41
CA LEU A 26 4.41 2.65 -16.98
C LEU A 26 4.43 4.18 -16.81
N ILE A 27 4.82 4.66 -15.63
CA ILE A 27 4.97 6.09 -15.37
C ILE A 27 6.08 6.69 -16.24
N ASP A 28 7.20 5.99 -16.41
CA ASP A 28 8.30 6.46 -17.25
C ASP A 28 7.95 6.55 -18.74
N LEU A 29 7.18 5.58 -19.23
CA LEU A 29 6.64 5.56 -20.59
C LEU A 29 5.69 6.74 -20.83
N GLU A 30 4.78 6.99 -19.88
CA GLU A 30 3.83 8.09 -19.98
C GLU A 30 4.56 9.45 -19.97
N ILE A 31 5.51 9.63 -19.05
CA ILE A 31 6.35 10.83 -18.98
C ILE A 31 7.10 11.05 -20.30
N SER A 32 7.63 9.99 -20.90
CA SER A 32 8.38 10.06 -22.17
C SER A 32 7.52 10.50 -23.35
N SER A 33 6.20 10.37 -23.26
CA SER A 33 5.25 10.85 -24.29
C SER A 33 4.96 12.34 -24.20
N ILE A 34 5.30 12.99 -23.08
CA ILE A 34 5.04 14.41 -22.83
C ILE A 34 6.25 15.24 -23.24
N GLU A 35 6.13 15.99 -24.34
CA GLU A 35 7.19 16.86 -24.83
C GLU A 35 7.58 17.92 -23.78
N GLY A 36 8.89 18.01 -23.50
CA GLY A 36 9.42 19.00 -22.56
C GLY A 36 9.17 18.69 -21.08
N PHE A 37 8.81 17.46 -20.72
CA PHE A 37 8.61 17.09 -19.32
C PHE A 37 9.88 17.35 -18.48
N PRO A 38 9.79 18.01 -17.31
CA PRO A 38 10.97 18.34 -16.52
C PRO A 38 11.66 17.09 -15.95
N GLU A 39 12.94 16.92 -16.29
CA GLU A 39 13.74 15.75 -15.90
C GLU A 39 13.87 15.58 -14.37
N GLU A 40 13.95 16.68 -13.62
CA GLU A 40 13.96 16.63 -12.15
C GLU A 40 12.65 16.08 -11.57
N THR A 41 11.52 16.45 -12.18
CA THR A 41 10.20 15.94 -11.78
C THR A 41 10.09 14.46 -12.11
N ARG A 42 10.58 14.04 -13.28
CA ARG A 42 10.63 12.63 -13.69
C ARG A 42 11.40 11.80 -12.67
N ARG A 43 12.60 12.24 -12.30
CA ARG A 43 13.44 11.56 -11.31
C ARG A 43 12.74 11.41 -9.96
N LYS A 44 12.06 12.45 -9.48
CA LYS A 44 11.31 12.40 -8.21
C LYS A 44 10.12 11.45 -8.28
N LEU A 45 9.34 11.48 -9.36
CA LEU A 45 8.18 10.59 -9.53
C LEU A 45 8.59 9.13 -9.56
N ILE A 46 9.60 8.79 -10.37
CA ILE A 46 10.13 7.43 -10.42
C ILE A 46 10.69 7.01 -9.05
N HIS A 47 11.41 7.89 -8.35
CA HIS A 47 11.92 7.58 -7.00
C HIS A 47 10.79 7.34 -5.99
N ILE A 48 9.70 8.11 -6.05
CA ILE A 48 8.53 7.90 -5.18
C ILE A 48 7.97 6.49 -5.40
N VAL A 49 7.75 6.08 -6.65
CA VAL A 49 7.22 4.76 -6.99
C VAL A 49 8.17 3.66 -6.56
N LEU A 50 9.48 3.80 -6.80
CA LEU A 50 10.45 2.78 -6.41
C LEU A 50 10.67 2.67 -4.89
N SER A 51 10.21 3.63 -4.10
CA SER A 51 10.46 3.67 -2.65
C SER A 51 9.22 3.67 -1.76
N HIS A 52 8.02 3.57 -2.34
CA HIS A 52 6.77 3.73 -1.57
C HIS A 52 6.54 2.64 -0.51
N HIS A 53 7.15 1.45 -0.62
CA HIS A 53 7.11 0.43 0.43
C HIS A 53 8.06 0.72 1.61
N GLY A 54 8.89 1.76 1.51
CA GLY A 54 9.76 2.20 2.59
C GLY A 54 11.06 1.41 2.66
N GLU A 55 11.13 0.42 3.55
CA GLU A 55 12.36 -0.32 3.80
C GLU A 55 12.51 -1.52 2.86
N VAL A 56 13.75 -1.85 2.52
CA VAL A 56 14.06 -2.98 1.61
C VAL A 56 13.58 -4.31 2.18
N GLN A 57 13.62 -4.48 3.51
CA GLN A 57 13.11 -5.68 4.17
C GLN A 57 11.59 -5.88 4.03
N PHE A 58 10.85 -4.82 3.66
CA PHE A 58 9.41 -4.86 3.38
C PHE A 58 9.10 -4.87 1.87
N GLY A 59 10.09 -5.24 1.04
CA GLY A 59 9.91 -5.41 -0.40
C GLY A 59 10.12 -4.15 -1.24
N SER A 60 10.56 -3.03 -0.63
CA SER A 60 10.90 -1.82 -1.38
C SER A 60 12.21 -2.01 -2.16
N PRO A 61 12.28 -1.70 -3.47
CA PRO A 61 13.54 -1.73 -4.22
C PRO A 61 14.61 -0.80 -3.63
N VAL A 62 14.20 0.38 -3.18
CA VAL A 62 15.06 1.38 -2.53
C VAL A 62 14.33 2.08 -1.39
N THR A 63 15.08 2.70 -0.47
CA THR A 63 14.48 3.50 0.61
C THR A 63 14.09 4.91 0.15
N PRO A 64 13.05 5.52 0.74
CA PRO A 64 12.66 6.90 0.39
C PRO A 64 13.75 7.89 0.77
N LYS A 65 14.00 8.89 -0.10
CA LYS A 65 15.12 9.86 0.02
C LYS A 65 14.72 11.30 -0.20
N THR A 66 13.45 11.54 -0.51
CA THR A 66 12.85 12.86 -0.70
C THR A 66 11.72 13.07 0.30
N ARG A 67 11.37 14.32 0.59
CA ARG A 67 10.28 14.64 1.52
C ARG A 67 8.97 14.02 1.04
N GLU A 68 8.73 14.14 -0.26
CA GLU A 68 7.57 13.61 -0.96
C GLU A 68 7.52 12.08 -0.88
N SER A 69 8.62 11.38 -1.18
CA SER A 69 8.66 9.91 -1.07
C SER A 69 8.46 9.40 0.36
N ILE A 70 8.95 10.14 1.36
CA ILE A 70 8.75 9.77 2.77
C ILE A 70 7.28 9.91 3.14
N ILE A 71 6.63 11.00 2.71
CA ILE A 71 5.19 11.21 2.95
C ILE A 71 4.37 10.09 2.29
N ILE A 72 4.63 9.78 1.02
CA ILE A 72 3.90 8.74 0.29
C ILE A 72 4.06 7.37 0.96
N TRP A 73 5.29 6.99 1.34
CA TRP A 73 5.51 5.74 2.07
C TRP A 73 4.74 5.69 3.39
N LEU A 74 4.75 6.76 4.18
CA LEU A 74 4.01 6.80 5.45
C LEU A 74 2.50 6.71 5.24
N CYS A 75 1.97 7.34 4.18
CA CYS A 75 0.56 7.23 3.81
C CYS A 75 0.20 5.79 3.42
N ASP A 76 1.01 5.15 2.57
CA ASP A 76 0.81 3.77 2.14
C ASP A 76 0.86 2.79 3.33
N ASN A 77 1.84 2.96 4.22
CA ASN A 77 1.95 2.13 5.42
C ASN A 77 0.79 2.33 6.39
N LEU A 78 0.30 3.57 6.53
CA LEU A 78 -0.85 3.88 7.36
C LEU A 78 -2.11 3.21 6.80
N ASP A 79 -2.35 3.33 5.50
CA ASP A 79 -3.50 2.73 4.82
C ASP A 79 -3.52 1.21 5.00
N SER A 80 -2.40 0.54 4.71
CA SER A 80 -2.25 -0.91 4.90
C SER A 80 -2.50 -1.36 6.34
N ARG A 81 -2.05 -0.58 7.34
CA ARG A 81 -2.31 -0.88 8.75
C ARG A 81 -3.79 -0.73 9.08
N LEU A 82 -4.44 0.34 8.62
CA LEU A 82 -5.86 0.57 8.89
C LEU A 82 -6.72 -0.51 8.23
N ASP A 83 -6.42 -0.90 6.99
CA ASP A 83 -7.11 -2.00 6.32
C ASP A 83 -6.92 -3.34 7.06
N ASN A 84 -5.71 -3.61 7.56
CA ASN A 84 -5.46 -4.80 8.39
C ASN A 84 -6.26 -4.76 9.70
N PHE A 85 -6.39 -3.59 10.33
CA PHE A 85 -7.21 -3.41 11.53
C PHE A 85 -8.69 -3.73 11.24
N GLU A 86 -9.25 -3.16 10.18
CA GLU A 86 -10.65 -3.39 9.78
C GLU A 86 -10.89 -4.86 9.42
N THR A 87 -9.96 -5.47 8.69
CA THR A 87 -10.00 -6.89 8.35
C THR A 87 -10.02 -7.78 9.60
N HIS A 88 -9.18 -7.49 10.60
CA HIS A 88 -9.22 -8.18 11.89
C HIS A 88 -10.54 -7.94 12.63
N ALA A 89 -11.08 -6.72 12.58
CA ALA A 89 -12.37 -6.41 13.18
C ALA A 89 -13.52 -7.19 12.54
N LEU A 90 -13.53 -7.32 11.21
CA LEU A 90 -14.55 -8.05 10.46
C LEU A 90 -14.52 -9.56 10.74
N MET A 91 -13.32 -10.14 10.87
CA MET A 91 -13.16 -11.56 11.21
C MET A 91 -13.48 -11.89 12.68
N THR A 92 -13.52 -10.89 13.55
CA THR A 92 -13.79 -11.09 14.98
C THR A 92 -15.28 -11.24 15.24
N SER A 93 -15.68 -12.22 16.06
CA SER A 93 -17.07 -12.40 16.49
C SER A 93 -17.66 -11.12 17.10
N ASN A 94 -18.92 -10.82 16.78
CA ASN A 94 -19.64 -9.64 17.28
C ASN A 94 -19.83 -9.63 18.80
N GLU A 95 -19.67 -10.78 19.47
CA GLU A 95 -19.72 -10.88 20.94
C GLU A 95 -18.38 -10.55 21.61
N SER A 96 -17.29 -10.48 20.86
CA SER A 96 -15.96 -10.18 21.39
C SER A 96 -15.63 -8.69 21.28
N LYS A 97 -14.99 -8.15 22.32
CA LYS A 97 -14.43 -6.79 22.33
C LYS A 97 -12.97 -6.74 21.87
N TRP A 98 -12.36 -7.89 21.62
CA TRP A 98 -10.95 -8.01 21.24
C TRP A 98 -10.79 -8.94 20.04
N THR A 99 -9.90 -8.57 19.13
CA THR A 99 -9.49 -9.44 18.02
C THR A 99 -8.58 -10.56 18.52
N ASP A 100 -8.34 -11.56 17.65
CA ASP A 100 -7.17 -12.41 17.76
C ASP A 100 -5.87 -11.59 17.67
N PHE A 101 -4.75 -12.20 18.05
CA PHE A 101 -3.44 -11.53 18.04
C PHE A 101 -3.03 -11.17 16.61
N SER A 102 -2.82 -9.88 16.34
CA SER A 102 -2.27 -9.40 15.08
C SER A 102 -0.74 -9.36 15.15
N LYS A 103 -0.09 -10.07 14.22
CA LYS A 103 1.37 -10.00 14.05
C LYS A 103 1.81 -8.61 13.58
N MET A 104 1.00 -7.91 12.78
CA MET A 104 1.35 -6.58 12.27
C MET A 104 1.43 -5.55 13.41
N PHE A 105 0.52 -5.65 14.37
CA PHE A 105 0.44 -4.74 15.52
C PHE A 105 1.14 -5.26 16.78
N GLN A 106 1.61 -6.51 16.77
CA GLN A 106 2.19 -7.19 17.93
C GLN A 106 1.30 -7.13 19.18
N SER A 107 -0.03 -7.16 18.98
CA SER A 107 -1.02 -7.04 20.06
C SER A 107 -2.37 -7.61 19.61
N ARG A 108 -3.29 -7.72 20.58
CA ARG A 108 -4.73 -7.83 20.28
C ARG A 108 -5.30 -6.42 20.15
N LEU A 109 -6.23 -6.24 19.21
CA LEU A 109 -6.84 -4.96 18.93
C LEU A 109 -8.17 -4.86 19.68
N TYR A 110 -8.41 -3.71 20.31
CA TYR A 110 -9.65 -3.45 21.05
C TYR A 110 -10.69 -2.84 20.11
N LEU A 111 -11.88 -3.44 20.09
CA LEU A 111 -12.98 -3.05 19.20
C LEU A 111 -14.09 -2.30 19.94
N GLY A 112 -14.01 -2.18 21.27
CA GLY A 112 -15.04 -1.52 22.06
C GLY A 112 -16.34 -2.30 22.16
N GLU A 113 -17.43 -1.57 22.42
CA GLU A 113 -18.79 -2.13 22.40
C GLU A 113 -19.27 -2.25 20.95
N ARG A 114 -19.42 -3.48 20.48
CA ARG A 114 -19.93 -3.79 19.15
C ARG A 114 -21.45 -3.90 19.24
N LYS A 115 -22.19 -3.17 18.40
CA LYS A 115 -23.65 -3.36 18.29
C LYS A 115 -23.91 -4.79 17.83
N LYS A 116 -24.85 -5.50 18.48
CA LYS A 116 -25.41 -6.71 17.89
C LYS A 116 -26.10 -6.28 16.58
N CYS A 117 -25.65 -6.82 15.46
CA CYS A 117 -26.46 -6.79 14.26
C CYS A 117 -27.59 -7.81 14.49
N ASP A 118 -28.83 -7.31 14.56
CA ASP A 118 -30.04 -8.14 14.51
C ASP A 118 -30.21 -8.79 13.13
#